data_AF-A0A5Q5CFJ6-F1
#
_entry.id   AF-A0A5Q5CFJ6-F1
#
_cell.length_a   1.000
_cell.length_b   1.000
_cell.length_c   1.000
_cell.angle_alpha   90.00
_cell.angle_beta   90.00
_cell.angle_gamma   90.00
#
_symmetry.space_group_name_H-M   'P 1'
#
loop_
_entity.id
_entity.type
_entity.pdbx_description
1 polymer ?
#
loop_
_entity_poly.entity_id
_entity_poly.type
_entity_poly.pdbx_seq_one_letter_code
_entity_poly.pdbx_strand_id
1 'polypeptide(L)'
;MCCRDSHGYVLPMADVPEFARLLTTLEQSRPLVAEALRLAERRRSERLASLLDGMRLRGLEQLIAYLDAAAEAYGDLPAIAGVAFLVKRVRADYQTALEATLSGYQGVAADAMRDVMEIECLLLDFALNESHAQEWLACDDSVRRRKYMPVRVRERLQAQGVEPFANDDFEPIDYKAHSDSLHVNPTRAMETGTRGPDPEDDPVPFYGDFGFIEMFEHGYRVLMAIELLRVVASGLPDQSGPLGPLDDFYDAHARTHQMQVMMVGFVLGPPVLRERLGRDPTAVELLGYVKDEVTAKSRPFGPRDEGRPDEPSSGL
;
A
#
# COMPACT_ATOMS: atom_id res chain seq x y z
N MET A 1 -23.50 7.33 10.41
CA MET A 1 -24.30 8.24 9.56
C MET A 1 -25.77 8.01 9.91
N CYS A 2 -26.40 8.87 10.73
CA CYS A 2 -27.79 8.66 11.18
C CYS A 2 -28.77 9.21 10.14
N CYS A 3 -29.59 8.35 9.54
CA CYS A 3 -30.80 8.78 8.86
C CYS A 3 -31.79 9.30 9.91
N ARG A 4 -32.03 10.62 9.92
CA ARG A 4 -33.13 11.22 10.69
C ARG A 4 -34.40 11.16 9.85
N ASP A 5 -35.49 10.70 10.43
CA ASP A 5 -36.80 10.89 9.83
C ASP A 5 -37.34 12.31 10.08
N SER A 6 -38.45 12.63 9.42
CA SER A 6 -39.09 13.95 9.42
C SER A 6 -39.70 14.37 10.77
N HIS A 7 -39.55 13.56 11.84
CA HIS A 7 -40.12 13.82 13.16
C HIS A 7 -39.06 13.93 14.27
N GLY A 8 -37.76 13.88 13.93
CA GLY A 8 -36.69 14.14 14.87
C GLY A 8 -36.49 13.05 15.93
N TYR A 9 -37.11 11.87 15.76
CA TYR A 9 -36.85 10.72 16.62
C TYR A 9 -35.62 9.96 16.08
N VAL A 10 -34.61 9.80 16.94
CA VAL A 10 -33.57 8.79 16.72
C VAL A 10 -34.24 7.45 16.92
N LEU A 11 -34.61 6.79 15.82
CA LEU A 11 -35.02 5.39 15.89
C LEU A 11 -33.86 4.63 16.54
N PRO A 12 -34.08 3.91 17.66
CA PRO A 12 -33.04 3.04 18.19
C PRO A 12 -32.67 2.08 17.07
N MET A 13 -31.40 2.06 16.68
CA MET A 13 -30.91 0.98 15.82
C MET A 13 -31.29 -0.30 16.53
N ALA A 14 -32.12 -1.13 15.88
CA ALA A 14 -32.46 -2.43 16.41
C ALA A 14 -31.17 -3.14 16.80
N ASP A 15 -31.18 -3.82 17.96
CA ASP A 15 -30.01 -4.53 18.47
C ASP A 15 -29.60 -5.58 17.45
N VAL A 16 -28.61 -5.24 16.61
CA VAL A 16 -28.16 -6.09 15.51
C VAL A 16 -27.51 -7.31 16.15
N PRO A 17 -28.01 -8.54 15.88
CA PRO A 17 -27.37 -9.75 16.37
C PRO A 17 -25.88 -9.77 16.07
N GLU A 18 -25.06 -10.21 17.02
CA GLU A 18 -23.63 -10.41 16.82
C GLU A 18 -23.37 -11.29 15.57
N PHE A 19 -22.35 -10.92 14.79
CA PHE A 19 -22.06 -11.54 13.50
C PHE A 19 -21.89 -13.07 13.60
N ALA A 20 -21.19 -13.56 14.63
CA ALA A 20 -21.04 -14.98 14.90
C ALA A 20 -22.39 -15.71 15.03
N ARG A 21 -23.38 -15.09 15.69
CA ARG A 21 -24.72 -15.65 15.85
C ARG A 21 -25.49 -15.67 14.52
N LEU A 22 -25.34 -14.63 13.70
CA LEU A 22 -25.90 -14.60 12.35
C LEU A 22 -25.28 -15.70 11.48
N LEU A 23 -23.98 -15.91 11.60
CA LEU A 23 -23.26 -16.93 10.83
C LEU A 23 -23.70 -18.36 11.19
N THR A 24 -23.89 -18.66 12.48
CA THR A 24 -24.46 -19.95 12.92
C THR A 24 -25.86 -20.18 12.36
N THR A 25 -26.69 -19.12 12.30
CA THR A 25 -28.03 -19.22 11.71
C THR A 25 -27.95 -19.42 10.19
N LEU A 26 -27.02 -18.74 9.52
CA LEU A 26 -26.80 -18.86 8.09
C LEU A 26 -26.36 -20.28 7.71
N GLU A 27 -25.48 -20.89 8.49
CA GLU A 27 -24.98 -22.25 8.26
C GLU A 27 -26.10 -23.29 8.16
N GLN A 28 -27.15 -23.15 8.97
CA GLN A 28 -28.29 -24.07 8.95
C GLN A 28 -29.10 -24.02 7.64
N SER A 29 -29.09 -22.87 6.95
CA SER A 29 -29.93 -22.65 5.76
C SER A 29 -29.14 -22.52 4.45
N ARG A 30 -27.88 -22.07 4.50
CA ARG A 30 -27.03 -21.71 3.36
C ARG A 30 -25.55 -22.05 3.67
N PRO A 31 -25.21 -23.33 3.84
CA PRO A 31 -23.90 -23.74 4.36
C PRO A 31 -22.71 -23.29 3.50
N LEU A 32 -22.83 -23.32 2.16
CA LEU A 32 -21.74 -22.89 1.27
C LEU A 32 -21.45 -21.39 1.35
N VAL A 33 -22.47 -20.56 1.57
CA VAL A 33 -22.29 -19.11 1.78
C VAL A 33 -21.71 -18.87 3.17
N ALA A 34 -22.18 -19.60 4.18
CA ALA A 34 -21.64 -19.53 5.54
C ALA A 34 -20.16 -19.94 5.58
N GLU A 35 -19.74 -20.93 4.81
CA GLU A 35 -18.34 -21.38 4.73
C GLU A 35 -17.40 -20.25 4.30
N ALA A 36 -17.72 -19.54 3.22
CA ALA A 36 -16.91 -18.42 2.74
C ALA A 36 -16.78 -17.30 3.78
N LEU A 37 -17.89 -16.97 4.45
CA LEU A 37 -17.89 -15.94 5.51
C LEU A 37 -17.14 -16.39 6.76
N ARG A 38 -17.24 -17.66 7.14
CA ARG A 38 -16.51 -18.23 8.27
C ARG A 38 -15.01 -18.23 8.03
N LEU A 39 -14.57 -18.56 6.82
CA LEU A 39 -13.17 -18.51 6.44
C LEU A 39 -12.62 -17.09 6.61
N ALA A 40 -13.33 -16.09 6.10
CA ALA A 40 -12.95 -14.68 6.24
C ALA A 40 -12.93 -14.23 7.71
N GLU A 41 -13.95 -14.57 8.49
CA GLU A 41 -14.02 -14.24 9.92
C GLU A 41 -12.85 -14.86 10.70
N ARG A 42 -12.59 -16.16 10.49
CA ARG A 42 -11.47 -16.87 11.12
C ARG A 42 -10.14 -16.18 10.82
N ARG A 43 -9.86 -15.90 9.54
CA ARG A 43 -8.63 -15.21 9.12
C ARG A 43 -8.51 -13.83 9.75
N ARG A 44 -9.59 -13.05 9.72
CA ARG A 44 -9.63 -11.72 10.29
C ARG A 44 -9.30 -11.75 11.79
N SER A 45 -9.92 -12.66 12.54
CA SER A 45 -9.67 -12.82 13.98
C SER A 45 -8.24 -13.28 14.26
N GLU A 46 -7.75 -14.30 13.55
CA GLU A 46 -6.40 -14.85 13.75
C GLU A 46 -5.30 -13.83 13.40
N ARG A 47 -5.42 -13.16 12.24
CA ARG A 47 -4.46 -12.14 11.80
C ARG A 47 -4.54 -10.88 12.67
N LEU A 48 -5.73 -10.45 13.07
CA LEU A 48 -5.84 -9.31 13.99
C LEU A 48 -5.21 -9.64 15.35
N ALA A 49 -5.47 -10.84 15.89
CA ALA A 49 -4.89 -11.26 17.16
C ALA A 49 -3.35 -11.31 17.11
N SER A 50 -2.75 -11.74 15.99
CA SER A 50 -1.29 -11.78 15.85
C SER A 50 -0.65 -10.39 15.66
N LEU A 51 -1.43 -9.39 15.24
CA LEU A 51 -0.95 -8.05 14.91
C LEU A 51 -1.33 -6.98 15.93
N LEU A 52 -2.23 -7.27 16.88
CA LEU A 52 -2.87 -6.30 17.77
C LEU A 52 -1.87 -5.38 18.48
N ASP A 53 -0.79 -5.96 19.00
CA ASP A 53 0.27 -5.23 19.72
C ASP A 53 1.50 -4.93 18.85
N GLY A 54 1.41 -5.22 17.55
CA GLY A 54 2.51 -5.14 16.58
C GLY A 54 2.73 -3.75 16.00
N MET A 55 3.93 -3.54 15.43
CA MET A 55 4.31 -2.25 14.82
C MET A 55 3.47 -1.90 13.60
N ARG A 56 2.97 -2.89 12.86
CA ARG A 56 2.21 -2.64 11.63
C ARG A 56 0.91 -1.87 11.89
N LEU A 57 0.13 -2.25 12.89
CA LEU A 57 -1.11 -1.53 13.19
C LEU A 57 -0.83 -0.13 13.76
N ARG A 58 0.23 0.04 14.57
CA ARG A 58 0.68 1.37 15.03
C ARG A 58 1.08 2.28 13.85
N GLY A 59 1.87 1.75 12.92
CA GLY A 59 2.28 2.49 11.72
C GLY A 59 1.10 2.86 10.82
N LEU A 60 0.14 1.95 10.62
CA LEU A 60 -1.08 2.24 9.85
C LEU A 60 -1.98 3.28 10.53
N GLU A 61 -2.10 3.26 11.87
CA GLU A 61 -2.83 4.29 12.61
C GLU A 61 -2.21 5.68 12.39
N GLN A 62 -0.89 5.80 12.51
CA GLN A 62 -0.18 7.05 12.22
C GLN A 62 -0.37 7.50 10.77
N LEU A 63 -0.28 6.58 9.81
CA LEU A 63 -0.52 6.89 8.39
C LEU A 63 -1.94 7.43 8.16
N ILE A 64 -2.97 6.77 8.72
CA ILE A 64 -4.36 7.20 8.56
C ILE A 64 -4.58 8.59 9.17
N ALA A 65 -4.05 8.83 10.37
CA ALA A 65 -4.11 10.14 11.01
C ALA A 65 -3.39 11.21 10.17
N TYR A 66 -2.23 10.87 9.57
CA TYR A 66 -1.50 11.75 8.68
C TYR A 66 -2.30 12.11 7.42
N LEU A 67 -2.95 11.12 6.80
CA LEU A 67 -3.78 11.34 5.61
C LEU A 67 -4.99 12.23 5.91
N ASP A 68 -5.58 12.13 7.11
CA ASP A 68 -6.64 13.05 7.55
C ASP A 68 -6.10 14.48 7.66
N ALA A 69 -4.96 14.68 8.31
CA ALA A 69 -4.31 16.00 8.42
C ALA A 69 -3.88 16.57 7.06
N ALA A 70 -3.37 15.73 6.16
CA ALA A 70 -2.97 16.10 4.80
C ALA A 70 -4.17 16.53 3.95
N ALA A 71 -5.30 15.84 4.07
CA ALA A 71 -6.52 16.22 3.36
C ALA A 71 -7.08 17.58 3.83
N GLU A 72 -6.97 17.88 5.12
CA GLU A 72 -7.30 19.21 5.68
C GLU A 72 -6.33 20.28 5.16
N ALA A 73 -5.03 20.04 5.27
CA ALA A 73 -4.00 20.98 4.80
C ALA A 73 -4.11 21.29 3.30
N TYR A 74 -4.45 20.29 2.47
CA TYR A 74 -4.72 20.51 1.05
C TYR A 74 -5.94 21.41 0.85
N GLY A 75 -7.00 21.20 1.63
CA GLY A 75 -8.21 22.02 1.58
C GLY A 75 -7.96 23.50 1.88
N ASP A 76 -6.96 23.80 2.72
CA ASP A 76 -6.59 25.16 3.09
C ASP A 76 -5.66 25.86 2.09
N LEU A 77 -5.12 25.12 1.10
CA LEU A 77 -4.21 25.65 0.07
C LEU A 77 -4.96 25.84 -1.26
N PRO A 78 -5.28 27.09 -1.68
CA PRO A 78 -6.11 27.32 -2.87
C PRO A 78 -5.59 26.67 -4.16
N ALA A 79 -4.27 26.56 -4.31
CA ALA A 79 -3.64 25.96 -5.49
C ALA A 79 -3.96 24.45 -5.66
N ILE A 80 -4.16 23.73 -4.54
CA ILE A 80 -4.33 22.27 -4.52
C ILE A 80 -5.60 21.79 -3.80
N ALA A 81 -6.43 22.70 -3.28
CA ALA A 81 -7.69 22.35 -2.61
C ALA A 81 -8.61 21.46 -3.47
N GLY A 82 -8.62 21.67 -4.79
CA GLY A 82 -9.40 20.86 -5.73
C GLY A 82 -8.98 19.39 -5.81
N VAL A 83 -7.75 19.04 -5.40
CA VAL A 83 -7.23 17.66 -5.41
C VAL A 83 -7.17 17.02 -4.02
N ALA A 84 -7.65 17.70 -2.96
CA ALA A 84 -7.69 17.16 -1.59
C ALA A 84 -8.45 15.82 -1.48
N PHE A 85 -9.40 15.56 -2.39
CA PHE A 85 -10.13 14.30 -2.42
C PHE A 85 -9.26 13.09 -2.79
N LEU A 86 -8.13 13.29 -3.48
CA LEU A 86 -7.17 12.22 -3.78
C LEU A 86 -6.57 11.67 -2.50
N VAL A 87 -6.19 12.53 -1.55
CA VAL A 87 -5.69 12.11 -0.23
C VAL A 87 -6.77 11.35 0.55
N LYS A 88 -8.01 11.82 0.50
CA LYS A 88 -9.16 11.10 1.11
C LYS A 88 -9.39 9.73 0.47
N ARG A 89 -9.16 9.61 -0.83
CA ARG A 89 -9.26 8.35 -1.57
C ARG A 89 -8.17 7.38 -1.15
N VAL A 90 -6.90 7.83 -1.06
CA VAL A 90 -5.80 7.03 -0.52
C VAL A 90 -6.17 6.45 0.85
N ARG A 91 -6.69 7.26 1.77
CA ARG A 91 -7.14 6.78 3.08
C ARG A 91 -8.20 5.69 2.99
N ALA A 92 -9.21 5.84 2.11
CA ALA A 92 -10.24 4.84 1.92
C ALA A 92 -9.69 3.54 1.31
N ASP A 93 -8.69 3.64 0.42
CA ASP A 93 -8.03 2.49 -0.18
C ASP A 93 -7.16 1.74 0.85
N TYR A 94 -6.52 2.44 1.80
CA TYR A 94 -5.87 1.81 2.96
C TYR A 94 -6.83 1.04 3.86
N GLN A 95 -8.02 1.61 4.12
CA GLN A 95 -9.05 0.90 4.90
C GLN A 95 -9.52 -0.37 4.19
N THR A 96 -9.67 -0.30 2.86
CA THR A 96 -10.03 -1.45 2.02
C THR A 96 -8.93 -2.51 2.01
N ALA A 97 -7.67 -2.09 1.82
CA ALA A 97 -6.53 -2.99 1.80
C ALA A 97 -6.31 -3.66 3.16
N LEU A 98 -6.45 -2.94 4.28
CA LEU A 98 -6.34 -3.53 5.62
C LEU A 98 -7.39 -4.62 5.84
N GLU A 99 -8.66 -4.33 5.54
CA GLU A 99 -9.76 -5.29 5.69
C GLU A 99 -9.57 -6.52 4.78
N ALA A 100 -9.20 -6.29 3.51
CA ALA A 100 -8.93 -7.35 2.56
C ALA A 100 -7.73 -8.21 3.00
N THR A 101 -6.67 -7.58 3.49
CA THR A 101 -5.47 -8.27 4.00
C THR A 101 -5.82 -9.10 5.23
N LEU A 102 -6.59 -8.59 6.20
CA LEU A 102 -6.98 -9.36 7.37
C LEU A 102 -7.91 -10.52 7.01
N SER A 103 -8.81 -10.32 6.04
CA SER A 103 -9.74 -11.36 5.59
C SER A 103 -9.09 -12.40 4.65
N GLY A 104 -7.85 -12.16 4.21
CA GLY A 104 -7.11 -13.02 3.28
C GLY A 104 -7.64 -12.98 1.87
N TYR A 105 -7.74 -11.77 1.31
CA TYR A 105 -8.04 -11.49 -0.09
C TYR A 105 -6.94 -10.59 -0.67
N GLN A 106 -5.73 -11.14 -0.88
CA GLN A 106 -4.59 -10.34 -1.38
C GLN A 106 -4.90 -9.61 -2.69
N GLY A 107 -5.66 -10.23 -3.61
CA GLY A 107 -6.03 -9.59 -4.88
C GLY A 107 -6.83 -8.29 -4.69
N VAL A 108 -7.70 -8.24 -3.68
CA VAL A 108 -8.48 -7.02 -3.37
C VAL A 108 -7.59 -5.97 -2.70
N ALA A 109 -6.66 -6.37 -1.84
CA ALA A 109 -5.69 -5.45 -1.24
C ALA A 109 -4.77 -4.84 -2.31
N ALA A 110 -4.29 -5.67 -3.25
CA ALA A 110 -3.45 -5.26 -4.38
C ALA A 110 -4.20 -4.30 -5.33
N ASP A 111 -5.49 -4.53 -5.60
CA ASP A 111 -6.31 -3.60 -6.40
C ASP A 111 -6.46 -2.23 -5.70
N ALA A 112 -6.67 -2.21 -4.38
CA ALA A 112 -6.75 -0.96 -3.62
C ALA A 112 -5.39 -0.22 -3.58
N MET A 113 -4.28 -0.94 -3.45
CA MET A 113 -2.95 -0.34 -3.44
C MET A 113 -2.50 0.16 -4.82
N ARG A 114 -3.00 -0.46 -5.90
CA ARG A 114 -2.87 0.10 -7.24
C ARG A 114 -3.52 1.48 -7.35
N ASP A 115 -4.72 1.70 -6.80
CA ASP A 115 -5.34 3.03 -6.79
C ASP A 115 -4.42 4.05 -6.09
N VAL A 116 -3.76 3.66 -5.00
CA VAL A 116 -2.77 4.49 -4.29
C VAL A 116 -1.57 4.82 -5.18
N MET A 117 -1.02 3.86 -5.92
CA MET A 117 0.07 4.10 -6.91
C MET A 117 -0.35 5.09 -8.00
N GLU A 118 -1.57 4.95 -8.52
CA GLU A 118 -2.07 5.85 -9.57
C GLU A 118 -2.23 7.29 -9.03
N ILE A 119 -2.67 7.43 -7.78
CA ILE A 119 -2.75 8.72 -7.08
C ILE A 119 -1.35 9.29 -6.82
N GLU A 120 -0.41 8.48 -6.32
CA GLU A 120 0.99 8.86 -6.13
C GLU A 120 1.57 9.49 -7.40
N CYS A 121 1.40 8.83 -8.55
CA CYS A 121 1.87 9.32 -9.85
C CYS A 121 1.27 10.69 -10.19
N LEU A 122 -0.04 10.88 -9.97
CA LEU A 122 -0.70 12.15 -10.22
C LEU A 122 -0.17 13.26 -9.32
N LEU A 123 0.00 12.98 -8.03
CA LEU A 123 0.51 13.97 -7.07
C LEU A 123 1.94 14.41 -7.40
N LEU A 124 2.81 13.47 -7.78
CA LEU A 124 4.17 13.78 -8.25
C LEU A 124 4.14 14.63 -9.53
N ASP A 125 3.28 14.29 -10.49
CA ASP A 125 3.14 15.05 -11.72
C ASP A 125 2.63 16.48 -11.50
N PHE A 126 1.70 16.65 -10.56
CA PHE A 126 1.21 17.96 -10.16
C PHE A 126 2.28 18.78 -9.42
N ALA A 127 3.16 18.11 -8.66
CA ALA A 127 4.27 18.77 -7.98
C ALA A 127 5.35 19.23 -8.98
N LEU A 128 5.59 18.46 -10.05
CA LEU A 128 6.50 18.85 -11.13
C LEU A 128 5.96 20.01 -11.95
N ASN A 129 4.64 20.04 -12.19
CA ASN A 129 3.99 21.07 -12.97
C ASN A 129 2.68 21.50 -12.32
N GLU A 130 2.72 22.61 -11.60
CA GLU A 130 1.60 23.17 -10.84
C GLU A 130 0.33 23.38 -11.70
N SER A 131 0.49 23.65 -13.01
CA SER A 131 -0.64 23.84 -13.92
C SER A 131 -1.42 22.55 -14.22
N HIS A 132 -0.78 21.38 -14.06
CA HIS A 132 -1.40 20.10 -14.38
C HIS A 132 -2.56 19.75 -13.46
N ALA A 133 -2.51 20.11 -12.17
CA ALA A 133 -3.61 19.85 -11.25
C ALA A 133 -4.89 20.55 -11.73
N GLN A 134 -4.78 21.83 -12.09
CA GLN A 134 -5.91 22.63 -12.57
C GLN A 134 -6.38 22.19 -13.97
N GLU A 135 -5.45 21.84 -14.87
CA GLU A 135 -5.81 21.26 -16.17
C GLU A 135 -6.58 19.94 -15.98
N TRP A 136 -6.09 19.05 -15.13
CA TRP A 136 -6.71 17.75 -14.89
C TRP A 136 -8.13 17.86 -14.34
N LEU A 137 -8.35 18.78 -13.39
CA LEU A 137 -9.66 19.08 -12.81
C LEU A 137 -10.63 19.68 -13.82
N ALA A 138 -10.16 20.55 -14.72
CA ALA A 138 -10.99 21.27 -15.68
C ALA A 138 -11.25 20.51 -16.98
N CYS A 139 -10.42 19.51 -17.30
CA CYS A 139 -10.49 18.81 -18.58
C CYS A 139 -11.64 17.81 -18.67
N ASP A 140 -12.12 17.58 -19.90
CA ASP A 140 -13.10 16.54 -20.19
C ASP A 140 -12.49 15.12 -20.13
N ASP A 141 -13.35 14.10 -20.18
CA ASP A 141 -12.92 12.70 -20.10
C ASP A 141 -11.98 12.28 -21.24
N SER A 142 -12.10 12.89 -22.42
CA SER A 142 -11.24 12.59 -23.57
C SER A 142 -9.82 13.07 -23.32
N VAL A 143 -9.67 14.32 -22.88
CA VAL A 143 -8.38 14.89 -22.51
C VAL A 143 -7.79 14.16 -21.31
N ARG A 144 -8.61 13.86 -20.29
CA ARG A 144 -8.18 13.11 -19.10
C ARG A 144 -7.60 11.75 -19.50
N ARG A 145 -8.30 11.00 -20.35
CA ARG A 145 -7.80 9.69 -20.86
C ARG A 145 -6.55 9.81 -21.72
N ARG A 146 -6.40 10.89 -22.48
CA ARG A 146 -5.23 11.06 -23.35
C ARG A 146 -3.97 11.48 -22.58
N LYS A 147 -4.10 12.36 -21.58
CA LYS A 147 -2.95 12.98 -20.89
C LYS A 147 -2.64 12.40 -19.52
N TYR A 148 -3.67 11.94 -18.81
CA TYR A 148 -3.62 11.60 -17.39
C TYR A 148 -4.04 10.16 -17.08
N MET A 149 -4.06 9.29 -18.09
CA MET A 149 -4.07 7.84 -17.83
C MET A 149 -2.78 7.44 -17.10
N PRO A 150 -2.83 6.45 -16.19
CA PRO A 150 -1.68 6.04 -15.39
C PRO A 150 -0.39 5.87 -16.20
N VAL A 151 -0.46 5.13 -17.30
CA VAL A 151 0.70 4.91 -18.20
C VAL A 151 1.30 6.21 -18.73
N ARG A 152 0.48 7.22 -19.05
CA ARG A 152 0.94 8.51 -19.60
C ARG A 152 1.57 9.40 -18.56
N VAL A 153 1.05 9.36 -17.33
CA VAL A 153 1.64 10.08 -16.19
C VAL A 153 3.01 9.47 -15.89
N ARG A 154 3.10 8.14 -15.83
CA ARG A 154 4.37 7.43 -15.60
C ARG A 154 5.41 7.66 -16.68
N GLU A 155 5.04 7.54 -17.96
CA GLU A 155 5.93 7.85 -19.09
C GLU A 155 6.51 9.27 -18.95
N ARG A 156 5.71 10.21 -18.46
CA ARG A 156 6.13 11.59 -18.23
C ARG A 156 7.04 11.74 -17.01
N LEU A 157 6.72 11.11 -15.88
CA LEU A 157 7.58 11.10 -14.68
C LEU A 157 8.96 10.48 -14.98
N GLN A 158 8.98 9.36 -15.70
CA GLN A 158 10.19 8.70 -16.16
C GLN A 158 11.02 9.61 -17.07
N ALA A 159 10.38 10.27 -18.05
CA ALA A 159 11.06 11.20 -18.95
C ALA A 159 11.65 12.43 -18.22
N GLN A 160 11.13 12.76 -17.02
CA GLN A 160 11.64 13.83 -16.16
C GLN A 160 12.65 13.34 -15.12
N GLY A 161 12.96 12.04 -15.07
CA GLY A 161 13.93 11.49 -14.12
C GLY A 161 13.49 11.55 -12.66
N VAL A 162 12.18 11.45 -12.39
CA VAL A 162 11.67 11.38 -11.02
C VAL A 162 11.86 9.98 -10.45
N GLU A 163 12.49 9.86 -9.29
CA GLU A 163 12.59 8.60 -8.54
C GLU A 163 11.21 8.17 -8.00
N PRO A 164 10.88 6.86 -7.98
CA PRO A 164 11.70 5.72 -8.40
C PRO A 164 11.74 5.46 -9.93
N PHE A 165 10.85 6.12 -10.70
CA PHE A 165 10.64 5.89 -12.13
C PHE A 165 11.89 6.10 -13.01
N ALA A 166 12.89 6.86 -12.53
CA ALA A 166 14.12 7.17 -13.25
C ALA A 166 15.07 5.97 -13.40
N ASN A 167 15.08 5.04 -12.44
CA ASN A 167 16.09 3.98 -12.30
C ASN A 167 15.48 2.57 -12.24
N ASP A 168 14.30 2.39 -12.84
CA ASP A 168 13.37 1.38 -12.33
C ASP A 168 13.46 -0.01 -12.98
N ASP A 169 14.13 -0.94 -12.30
CA ASP A 169 14.04 -2.37 -12.57
C ASP A 169 12.83 -3.04 -11.88
N PHE A 170 12.12 -2.38 -10.95
CA PHE A 170 11.16 -3.02 -10.02
C PHE A 170 9.70 -2.58 -10.19
N GLU A 171 9.42 -1.29 -10.38
CA GLU A 171 8.07 -0.70 -10.51
C GLU A 171 7.38 -0.97 -11.87
N PRO A 172 8.09 -1.19 -12.99
CA PRO A 172 7.48 -1.74 -14.20
C PRO A 172 7.03 -3.19 -13.98
N ILE A 173 7.74 -3.96 -13.14
CA ILE A 173 7.38 -5.34 -12.80
C ILE A 173 6.17 -5.35 -11.87
N ASP A 174 6.18 -4.49 -10.84
CA ASP A 174 5.13 -4.39 -9.83
C ASP A 174 3.79 -3.98 -10.47
N TYR A 175 3.75 -2.86 -11.20
CA TYR A 175 2.53 -2.46 -11.89
C TYR A 175 2.11 -3.42 -13.00
N LYS A 176 3.05 -4.03 -13.71
CA LYS A 176 2.70 -5.08 -14.66
C LYS A 176 2.09 -6.28 -13.94
N ALA A 177 2.56 -6.65 -12.77
CA ALA A 177 1.97 -7.70 -11.95
C ALA A 177 0.54 -7.32 -11.51
N HIS A 178 0.31 -6.11 -11.01
CA HIS A 178 -1.03 -5.59 -10.67
C HIS A 178 -1.96 -5.49 -11.89
N SER A 179 -1.43 -5.11 -13.06
CA SER A 179 -2.25 -5.00 -14.27
C SER A 179 -2.56 -6.37 -14.87
N ASP A 180 -1.60 -7.29 -14.85
CA ASP A 180 -1.78 -8.64 -15.38
C ASP A 180 -2.72 -9.48 -14.50
N SER A 181 -2.78 -9.24 -13.18
CA SER A 181 -3.70 -9.95 -12.27
C SER A 181 -5.18 -9.66 -12.54
N LEU A 182 -5.50 -8.52 -13.16
CA LEU A 182 -6.88 -8.17 -13.56
C LEU A 182 -7.37 -8.96 -14.78
N HIS A 183 -6.46 -9.51 -15.57
CA HIS A 183 -6.78 -10.16 -16.82
C HIS A 183 -6.80 -11.67 -16.66
N VAL A 184 -7.94 -12.30 -16.98
CA VAL A 184 -8.05 -13.75 -17.05
C VAL A 184 -7.18 -14.24 -18.21
N ASN A 185 -5.98 -14.74 -17.89
CA ASN A 185 -5.00 -15.18 -18.88
C ASN A 185 -4.62 -16.67 -18.65
N PRO A 186 -4.73 -17.54 -19.68
CA PRO A 186 -4.46 -18.98 -19.54
C PRO A 186 -3.03 -19.33 -19.10
N THR A 187 -2.04 -18.47 -19.31
CA THR A 187 -0.63 -18.75 -18.96
C THR A 187 -0.22 -18.37 -17.54
N ARG A 188 -1.12 -17.81 -16.71
CA ARG A 188 -0.78 -17.32 -15.36
C ARG A 188 -1.78 -17.71 -14.27
N ALA A 189 -2.60 -18.72 -14.52
CA ALA A 189 -3.74 -19.09 -13.67
C ALA A 189 -3.40 -19.53 -12.22
N MET A 190 -2.14 -19.52 -11.76
CA MET A 190 -1.77 -20.11 -10.47
C MET A 190 -0.75 -19.37 -9.59
N GLU A 191 -0.08 -18.29 -9.99
CA GLU A 191 1.14 -17.90 -9.25
C GLU A 191 1.04 -16.69 -8.31
N THR A 192 0.15 -15.72 -8.54
CA THR A 192 -0.05 -14.60 -7.58
C THR A 192 -1.46 -14.01 -7.66
N GLY A 193 -2.06 -13.75 -6.48
CA GLY A 193 -3.26 -12.91 -6.33
C GLY A 193 -4.55 -13.38 -7.03
N THR A 194 -5.13 -14.51 -6.60
CA THR A 194 -6.53 -14.77 -6.99
C THR A 194 -7.44 -13.71 -6.36
N ARG A 195 -8.51 -13.29 -7.05
CA ARG A 195 -9.56 -12.45 -6.44
C ARG A 195 -10.33 -13.17 -5.31
N GLY A 196 -10.13 -14.48 -5.19
CA GLY A 196 -10.71 -15.30 -4.14
C GLY A 196 -9.91 -15.23 -2.84
N PRO A 197 -10.32 -16.02 -1.84
CA PRO A 197 -9.54 -16.16 -0.62
C PRO A 197 -8.13 -16.70 -0.94
N ASP A 198 -7.14 -16.22 -0.20
CA ASP A 198 -5.78 -16.76 -0.18
C ASP A 198 -5.82 -18.30 -0.02
N PRO A 199 -4.84 -19.05 -0.53
CA PRO A 199 -4.71 -20.47 -0.20
C PRO A 199 -4.56 -20.69 1.32
N GLU A 200 -4.85 -21.90 1.82
CA GLU A 200 -4.64 -22.23 3.24
C GLU A 200 -3.15 -22.38 3.58
N ASP A 201 -2.37 -22.91 2.63
CA ASP A 201 -0.91 -22.98 2.72
C ASP A 201 -0.28 -21.84 1.92
N ASP A 202 0.74 -21.20 2.50
CA ASP A 202 1.49 -20.14 1.85
C ASP A 202 2.28 -20.71 0.65
N PRO A 203 1.99 -20.27 -0.60
CA PRO A 203 2.68 -20.78 -1.80
C PRO A 203 4.13 -20.31 -1.88
N VAL A 204 4.44 -19.20 -1.20
CA VAL A 204 5.78 -18.65 -1.02
C VAL A 204 5.93 -18.14 0.42
N PRO A 205 7.15 -18.09 0.98
CA PRO A 205 7.37 -17.53 2.32
C PRO A 205 6.77 -16.12 2.45
N PHE A 206 6.07 -15.87 3.56
CA PHE A 206 5.45 -14.58 3.88
C PHE A 206 4.29 -14.17 2.96
N TYR A 207 3.64 -15.13 2.28
CA TYR A 207 2.52 -14.81 1.39
C TYR A 207 1.38 -14.08 2.11
N GLY A 208 1.05 -14.50 3.33
CA GLY A 208 0.04 -13.83 4.16
C GLY A 208 0.34 -12.35 4.45
N ASP A 209 1.58 -11.90 4.27
CA ASP A 209 2.04 -10.55 4.54
C ASP A 209 2.07 -9.63 3.32
N PHE A 210 1.77 -10.13 2.10
CA PHE A 210 1.83 -9.33 0.88
C PHE A 210 1.06 -8.02 0.99
N GLY A 211 -0.18 -8.03 1.47
CA GLY A 211 -0.98 -6.82 1.61
C GLY A 211 -0.35 -5.77 2.53
N PHE A 212 0.41 -6.19 3.56
CA PHE A 212 1.19 -5.25 4.37
C PHE A 212 2.41 -4.73 3.64
N ILE A 213 3.12 -5.56 2.86
CA ILE A 213 4.21 -5.12 2.01
C ILE A 213 3.73 -4.01 1.07
N GLU A 214 2.65 -4.26 0.34
CA GLU A 214 2.02 -3.28 -0.55
C GLU A 214 1.68 -1.99 0.22
N MET A 215 0.94 -2.10 1.33
CA MET A 215 0.52 -0.95 2.12
C MET A 215 1.70 -0.07 2.59
N PHE A 216 2.81 -0.66 3.03
CA PHE A 216 3.94 0.13 3.54
C PHE A 216 4.82 0.70 2.43
N GLU A 217 5.09 -0.05 1.36
CA GLU A 217 5.88 0.43 0.23
C GLU A 217 5.19 1.59 -0.49
N HIS A 218 3.89 1.43 -0.83
CA HIS A 218 3.11 2.50 -1.45
C HIS A 218 2.85 3.64 -0.47
N GLY A 219 2.78 3.35 0.83
CA GLY A 219 2.55 4.36 1.88
C GLY A 219 3.71 5.33 2.01
N TYR A 220 4.94 4.79 1.96
CA TYR A 220 6.14 5.59 2.02
C TYR A 220 6.21 6.56 0.82
N ARG A 221 5.91 6.07 -0.38
CA ARG A 221 5.98 6.89 -1.60
C ARG A 221 4.84 7.89 -1.72
N VAL A 222 3.60 7.51 -1.40
CA VAL A 222 2.48 8.44 -1.46
C VAL A 222 2.61 9.56 -0.43
N LEU A 223 3.16 9.29 0.76
CA LEU A 223 3.48 10.34 1.74
C LEU A 223 4.49 11.35 1.19
N MET A 224 5.55 10.88 0.53
CA MET A 224 6.51 11.74 -0.14
C MET A 224 5.84 12.60 -1.22
N ALA A 225 4.99 12.02 -2.06
CA ALA A 225 4.26 12.74 -3.10
C ALA A 225 3.30 13.81 -2.52
N ILE A 226 2.59 13.46 -1.44
CA ILE A 226 1.68 14.35 -0.72
C ILE A 226 2.45 15.56 -0.18
N GLU A 227 3.57 15.31 0.48
CA GLU A 227 4.40 16.36 1.07
C GLU A 227 5.04 17.25 0.01
N LEU A 228 5.57 16.65 -1.06
CA LEU A 228 6.20 17.41 -2.13
C LEU A 228 5.22 18.39 -2.77
N LEU A 229 4.02 17.92 -3.14
CA LEU A 229 3.00 18.80 -3.73
C LEU A 229 2.55 19.88 -2.73
N ARG A 230 2.42 19.55 -1.44
CA ARG A 230 2.07 20.51 -0.39
C ARG A 230 3.11 21.62 -0.26
N VAL A 231 4.39 21.24 -0.25
CA VAL A 231 5.54 22.16 -0.15
C VAL A 231 5.62 23.07 -1.36
N VAL A 232 5.47 22.52 -2.57
CA VAL A 232 5.45 23.31 -3.81
C VAL A 232 4.28 24.30 -3.78
N ALA A 233 3.08 23.83 -3.46
CA ALA A 233 1.88 24.65 -3.42
C ALA A 233 1.88 25.73 -2.33
N SER A 234 2.60 25.53 -1.22
CA SER A 234 2.72 26.52 -0.15
C SER A 234 3.72 27.65 -0.50
N GLY A 235 4.64 27.39 -1.43
CA GLY A 235 5.73 28.31 -1.78
C GLY A 235 6.72 28.59 -0.63
N LEU A 236 6.64 27.82 0.47
CA LEU A 236 7.41 28.03 1.70
C LEU A 236 8.07 26.71 2.16
N PRO A 237 9.14 26.26 1.46
CA PRO A 237 9.81 25.00 1.77
C PRO A 237 10.41 24.96 3.18
N ASP A 238 10.98 26.08 3.65
CA ASP A 238 11.70 26.15 4.93
C ASP A 238 10.80 26.14 6.18
N GLN A 239 9.47 26.20 6.00
CA GLN A 239 8.49 26.23 7.11
C GLN A 239 7.57 25.00 7.11
N SER A 240 7.75 24.09 6.18
CA SER A 240 6.88 22.94 6.00
C SER A 240 7.42 21.73 6.79
N GLY A 241 7.21 21.75 8.10
CA GLY A 241 7.37 20.55 8.92
C GLY A 241 6.31 19.48 8.59
N PRO A 242 6.51 18.22 9.01
CA PRO A 242 5.53 17.16 8.82
C PRO A 242 4.20 17.52 9.52
N LEU A 243 3.09 17.07 8.96
CA LEU A 243 1.74 17.36 9.47
C LEU A 243 1.37 16.58 10.74
N GLY A 244 2.18 15.57 11.09
CA GLY A 244 1.99 14.73 12.25
C GLY A 244 3.17 13.78 12.45
N PRO A 245 3.18 13.01 13.55
CA PRO A 245 4.20 12.00 13.80
C PRO A 245 4.12 10.87 12.77
N LEU A 246 5.29 10.36 12.36
CA LEU A 246 5.42 9.25 11.42
C LEU A 246 6.45 8.20 11.86
N ASP A 247 6.96 8.28 13.10
CA ASP A 247 8.04 7.40 13.56
C ASP A 247 7.62 5.92 13.59
N ASP A 248 6.41 5.62 14.04
CA ASP A 248 5.90 4.24 14.04
C ASP A 248 5.62 3.77 12.61
N PHE A 249 5.18 4.67 11.73
CA PHE A 249 5.01 4.36 10.31
C PHE A 249 6.35 4.00 9.67
N TYR A 250 7.40 4.79 9.89
CA TYR A 250 8.72 4.52 9.34
C TYR A 250 9.37 3.25 9.92
N ASP A 251 9.18 2.98 11.22
CA ASP A 251 9.64 1.72 11.83
C ASP A 251 8.90 0.51 11.25
N ALA A 252 7.57 0.60 11.09
CA ALA A 252 6.77 -0.45 10.48
C ALA A 252 7.12 -0.69 9.01
N HIS A 253 7.35 0.38 8.25
CA HIS A 253 7.81 0.31 6.87
C HIS A 253 9.19 -0.36 6.79
N ALA A 254 10.18 0.06 7.58
CA ALA A 254 11.51 -0.52 7.53
C ALA A 254 11.53 -2.03 7.87
N ARG A 255 10.75 -2.46 8.87
CA ARG A 255 10.55 -3.89 9.19
C ARG A 255 9.89 -4.66 8.06
N THR A 256 8.87 -4.06 7.45
CA THR A 256 8.13 -4.69 6.35
C THR A 256 8.99 -4.78 5.09
N HIS A 257 9.76 -3.75 4.80
CA HIS A 257 10.73 -3.72 3.70
C HIS A 257 11.80 -4.82 3.87
N GLN A 258 12.35 -4.99 5.07
CA GLN A 258 13.27 -6.09 5.34
C GLN A 258 12.63 -7.46 5.03
N MET A 259 11.36 -7.65 5.39
CA MET A 259 10.62 -8.87 5.09
C MET A 259 10.38 -9.06 3.58
N GLN A 260 10.07 -7.98 2.85
CA GLN A 260 10.00 -8.02 1.39
C GLN A 260 11.34 -8.43 0.77
N VAL A 261 12.46 -7.86 1.25
CA VAL A 261 13.81 -8.23 0.78
C VAL A 261 14.09 -9.71 1.05
N MET A 262 13.71 -10.23 2.22
CA MET A 262 13.83 -11.67 2.52
C MET A 262 13.01 -12.52 1.55
N MET A 263 11.74 -12.16 1.34
CA MET A 263 10.83 -12.86 0.44
C MET A 263 11.39 -12.90 -0.98
N VAL A 264 11.80 -11.76 -1.52
CA VAL A 264 12.42 -11.65 -2.85
C VAL A 264 13.69 -12.50 -2.92
N GLY A 265 14.54 -12.46 -1.88
CA GLY A 265 15.74 -13.28 -1.80
C GLY A 265 15.44 -14.79 -1.82
N PHE A 266 14.37 -15.25 -1.17
CA PHE A 266 13.95 -16.66 -1.21
C PHE A 266 13.36 -17.08 -2.55
N VAL A 267 12.63 -16.18 -3.23
CA VAL A 267 11.99 -16.47 -4.51
C VAL A 267 12.99 -16.40 -5.67
N LEU A 268 13.82 -15.35 -5.72
CA LEU A 268 14.78 -15.11 -6.81
C LEU A 268 16.18 -15.66 -6.54
N GLY A 269 16.52 -15.97 -5.29
CA GLY A 269 17.83 -16.53 -4.93
C GLY A 269 18.15 -17.86 -5.61
N PRO A 270 17.24 -18.85 -5.68
CA PRO A 270 17.51 -20.13 -6.33
C PRO A 270 18.00 -20.04 -7.79
N PRO A 271 17.32 -19.32 -8.72
CA PRO A 271 17.82 -19.18 -10.09
C PRO A 271 19.15 -18.42 -10.17
N VAL A 272 19.33 -17.34 -9.40
CA VAL A 272 20.58 -16.56 -9.36
C VAL A 272 21.76 -17.42 -8.89
N LEU A 273 21.57 -18.18 -7.81
CA LEU A 273 22.60 -19.06 -7.27
C LEU A 273 22.88 -20.23 -8.21
N ARG A 274 21.86 -20.77 -8.90
CA ARG A 274 22.07 -21.85 -9.88
C ARG A 274 22.95 -21.40 -11.03
N GLU A 275 22.72 -20.20 -11.56
CA GLU A 275 23.56 -19.60 -12.60
C GLU A 275 25.00 -19.41 -12.10
N ARG A 276 25.18 -18.91 -10.87
CA ARG A 276 26.50 -18.67 -10.27
C ARG A 276 27.28 -19.95 -9.94
N LEU A 277 26.59 -20.98 -9.44
CA LEU A 277 27.22 -22.20 -8.91
C LEU A 277 27.31 -23.33 -9.95
N GLY A 278 26.54 -23.25 -11.04
CA GLY A 278 26.40 -24.35 -12.01
C GLY A 278 25.67 -25.58 -11.45
N ARG A 279 25.01 -25.46 -10.29
CA ARG A 279 24.22 -26.51 -9.62
C ARG A 279 23.13 -25.89 -8.77
N ASP A 280 22.15 -26.68 -8.33
CA ASP A 280 21.18 -26.21 -7.35
C ASP A 280 21.88 -25.81 -6.02
N PRO A 281 21.47 -24.68 -5.41
CA PRO A 281 22.01 -24.25 -4.13
C PRO A 281 21.54 -25.14 -2.99
N THR A 282 22.39 -25.29 -1.98
CA THR A 282 22.00 -25.86 -0.69
C THR A 282 21.20 -24.84 0.12
N ALA A 283 20.47 -25.31 1.14
CA ALA A 283 19.75 -24.43 2.06
C ALA A 283 20.68 -23.39 2.74
N VAL A 284 21.91 -23.78 3.08
CA VAL A 284 22.88 -22.88 3.71
C VAL A 284 23.33 -21.77 2.76
N GLU A 285 23.55 -22.10 1.47
CA GLU A 285 23.91 -21.11 0.45
C GLU A 285 22.76 -20.14 0.18
N LEU A 286 21.52 -20.63 0.15
CA LEU A 286 20.34 -19.78 0.00
C LEU A 286 20.16 -18.85 1.20
N LEU A 287 20.30 -19.36 2.43
CA LEU A 287 20.23 -18.53 3.64
C LEU A 287 21.35 -17.49 3.70
N GLY A 288 22.56 -17.85 3.25
CA GLY A 288 23.68 -16.92 3.12
C GLY A 288 23.35 -15.78 2.14
N TYR A 289 22.82 -16.13 0.96
CA TYR A 289 22.39 -15.15 -0.03
C TYR A 289 21.30 -14.21 0.50
N VAL A 290 20.25 -14.74 1.12
CA VAL A 290 19.16 -13.93 1.71
C VAL A 290 19.71 -12.98 2.78
N LYS A 291 20.64 -13.46 3.62
CA LYS A 291 21.28 -12.62 4.64
C LYS A 291 22.08 -11.48 4.02
N ASP A 292 22.82 -11.75 2.94
CA ASP A 292 23.60 -10.74 2.24
C ASP A 292 22.68 -9.69 1.60
N GLU A 293 21.58 -10.11 0.97
CA GLU A 293 20.55 -9.22 0.40
C GLU A 293 19.91 -8.34 1.49
N VAL A 294 19.53 -8.93 2.63
CA VAL A 294 18.98 -8.20 3.78
C VAL A 294 19.98 -7.15 4.27
N THR A 295 21.26 -7.51 4.40
CA THR A 295 22.31 -6.60 4.86
C THR A 295 22.53 -5.44 3.88
N ALA A 296 22.45 -5.72 2.58
CA ALA A 296 22.70 -4.73 1.54
C ALA A 296 21.50 -3.79 1.29
N LYS A 297 20.27 -4.27 1.44
CA LYS A 297 19.06 -3.58 0.97
C LYS A 297 18.09 -3.16 2.06
N SER A 298 18.18 -3.72 3.27
CA SER A 298 17.23 -3.37 4.34
C SER A 298 17.50 -1.99 4.93
N ARG A 299 16.44 -1.33 5.38
CA ARG A 299 16.51 -0.06 6.09
C ARG A 299 16.68 -0.29 7.60
N PRO A 300 17.39 0.59 8.33
CA PRO A 300 17.46 0.52 9.78
C PRO A 300 16.09 0.76 10.40
N PHE A 301 15.82 0.10 11.54
CA PHE A 301 14.58 0.17 12.29
C PHE A 301 14.85 0.06 13.81
N GLY A 302 13.92 0.51 14.65
CA GLY A 302 14.09 0.70 16.09
C GLY A 302 14.21 2.17 16.51
N PRO A 303 14.35 2.44 17.83
CA PRO A 303 14.51 3.80 18.34
C PRO A 303 15.68 4.50 17.66
N ARG A 304 15.45 5.71 17.12
CA ARG A 304 16.56 6.55 16.64
C ARG A 304 17.37 6.95 17.87
N ASP A 305 18.65 6.58 17.92
CA ASP A 305 19.55 7.07 18.94
C ASP A 305 19.66 8.60 18.79
N GLU A 306 18.97 9.34 19.65
CA GLU A 306 19.15 10.78 19.83
C GLU A 306 20.59 11.03 20.31
N GLY A 307 21.56 11.08 19.39
CA GLY A 307 22.94 11.38 19.78
C GLY A 307 24.06 10.97 18.83
N ARG A 308 23.81 10.33 17.68
CA ARG A 308 24.84 10.15 16.66
C ARG A 308 24.69 11.22 15.57
N PRO A 309 25.68 12.11 15.37
CA PRO A 309 25.65 12.98 14.20
C PRO A 309 25.69 12.11 12.94
N ASP A 310 24.79 12.39 12.01
CA ASP A 310 24.75 11.74 10.70
C ASP A 310 26.11 11.90 10.02
N GLU A 311 26.80 10.78 9.80
CA GLU A 311 27.88 10.78 8.80
C GLU A 311 27.21 11.00 7.45
N PRO A 312 27.63 12.03 6.68
CA PRO A 312 27.07 12.25 5.36
C PRO A 312 27.36 11.02 4.51
N SER A 313 26.32 10.41 3.95
CA SER A 313 26.48 9.39 2.92
C SER A 313 27.25 10.02 1.76
N SER A 314 28.51 9.64 1.60
CA SER A 314 29.30 9.96 0.43
C SER A 314 28.80 9.11 -0.74
N GLY A 315 27.72 9.56 -1.38
CA GLY A 315 27.26 9.11 -2.68
C GLY A 315 27.54 10.17 -3.74
N LEU A 316 28.51 9.88 -4.61
CA LEU A 316 28.50 10.28 -6.01
C LEU A 316 28.19 9.02 -6.83
#